data_AF-H3CLP5-F1
#
_entry.id   AF-H3CLP5-F1
#
_cell.length_a   1.000
_cell.length_b   1.000
_cell.length_c   1.000
_cell.angle_alpha   90.00
_cell.angle_beta   90.00
_cell.angle_gamma   90.00
#
_symmetry.space_group_name_H-M   'P 1'
#
loop_
_entity.id
_entity.type
_entity.pdbx_description
1 polymer ?
#
loop_
_entity_poly.entity_id
_entity_poly.type
_entity_poly.pdbx_seq_one_letter_code
_entity_poly.pdbx_strand_id
1 'polypeptide(L)'
;MKAVALILALALFAGSYARSVPPNPDQWQVTVNRFWQYITDLNQQTDGVVKHLKTHQISRELDTLITDAMAELTKYREDIQTKLAPFTDSSSGLLTQDMQLLFNRLQKDMTEAKDRSTEYLQELKSLMEQNSDDARQRMSTYTGKLRKRLDKDTKEIHDTIAYLGEIQSRASQ
;
A
#
# COMPACT_ATOMS: atom_id res chain seq x y z
N MET A 1 -17.64 25.32 -16.49
CA MET A 1 -16.35 25.11 -15.78
C MET A 1 -16.59 24.94 -14.28
N LYS A 2 -17.03 23.77 -13.81
CA LYS A 2 -17.12 23.40 -12.38
C LYS A 2 -17.31 21.88 -12.26
N ALA A 3 -16.24 21.09 -12.38
CA ALA A 3 -16.26 19.65 -12.01
C ALA A 3 -14.86 18.97 -11.99
N VAL A 4 -13.76 19.71 -11.81
CA VAL A 4 -12.40 19.11 -11.77
C VAL A 4 -11.66 19.50 -10.48
N ALA A 5 -12.36 19.46 -9.35
CA ALA A 5 -11.83 19.91 -8.07
C ALA A 5 -12.09 18.94 -6.91
N LEU A 6 -12.24 17.64 -7.18
CA LEU A 6 -12.58 16.68 -6.11
C LEU A 6 -11.68 15.43 -6.03
N ILE A 7 -10.55 15.37 -6.73
CA ILE A 7 -9.58 14.25 -6.55
C ILE A 7 -8.16 14.77 -6.25
N LEU A 8 -8.05 15.92 -5.58
CA LEU A 8 -6.78 16.45 -5.07
C LEU A 8 -6.98 16.99 -3.65
N ALA A 9 -7.51 16.15 -2.77
CA ALA A 9 -7.67 16.49 -1.36
C ALA A 9 -7.16 15.35 -0.47
N LEU A 10 -5.90 14.97 -0.63
CA LEU A 10 -5.19 14.15 0.38
C LEU A 10 -3.66 14.37 0.38
N ALA A 11 -3.21 15.51 -0.13
CA ALA A 11 -1.80 15.90 -0.10
C ALA A 11 -1.54 16.99 0.93
N LEU A 12 -1.82 16.74 2.22
CA LEU A 12 -1.27 17.55 3.32
C LEU A 12 -1.19 16.67 4.58
N PHE A 13 0.02 16.25 4.93
CA PHE A 13 0.62 16.27 6.28
C PHE A 13 1.78 15.28 6.35
N ALA A 14 2.99 15.78 6.06
CA ALA A 14 4.20 15.29 6.70
C ALA A 14 5.14 16.50 6.87
N GLY A 15 4.68 17.45 7.69
CA GLY A 15 5.53 18.47 8.27
C GLY A 15 6.45 17.82 9.30
N SER A 16 7.72 18.19 9.21
CA SER A 16 8.83 17.81 10.06
C SER A 16 8.49 17.87 11.55
N TYR A 17 8.62 16.74 12.26
CA TYR A 17 8.76 16.74 13.72
C TYR A 17 9.87 15.78 14.14
N ALA A 18 11.00 16.36 14.54
CA ALA A 18 12.03 15.70 15.32
C ALA A 18 11.52 15.50 16.75
N ARG A 19 10.75 14.42 16.96
CA ARG A 19 10.49 13.80 18.26
C ARG A 19 10.16 12.35 17.92
N SER A 20 10.91 11.40 18.46
CA SER A 20 10.67 9.96 18.25
C SER A 20 9.35 9.57 18.93
N VAL A 21 8.24 9.86 18.26
CA VAL A 21 6.95 9.23 18.54
C VAL A 21 7.14 7.76 18.18
N PRO A 22 6.84 6.80 19.08
CA PRO A 22 6.90 5.40 18.74
C PRO A 22 6.06 5.16 17.47
N PRO A 23 6.55 4.36 16.51
CA PRO A 23 5.83 4.11 15.27
C PRO A 23 4.41 3.64 15.62
N ASN A 24 3.40 4.37 15.14
CA ASN A 24 2.02 3.95 15.34
C ASN A 24 1.82 2.68 14.47
N PRO A 25 1.54 1.52 15.09
CA PRO A 25 1.50 0.23 14.41
C PRO A 25 0.44 0.15 13.30
N ASP A 26 -0.47 1.12 13.23
CA ASP A 26 -1.55 1.15 12.24
C ASP A 26 -1.27 2.12 11.06
N GLN A 27 -0.21 2.94 11.10
CA GLN A 27 0.03 3.95 10.04
C GLN A 27 0.27 3.34 8.67
N TRP A 28 1.06 2.27 8.59
CA TRP A 28 1.29 1.56 7.33
C TRP A 28 -0.03 0.98 6.77
N GLN A 29 -0.95 0.51 7.63
CA GLN A 29 -2.25 0.00 7.20
C GLN A 29 -3.11 1.13 6.62
N VAL A 30 -3.08 2.32 7.23
CA VAL A 30 -3.75 3.50 6.69
C VAL A 30 -3.23 3.81 5.28
N THR A 31 -1.92 3.75 5.06
CA THR A 31 -1.33 3.98 3.74
C THR A 31 -1.70 2.91 2.72
N VAL A 32 -1.70 1.62 3.10
CA VAL A 32 -2.18 0.52 2.24
C VAL A 32 -3.66 0.69 1.89
N ASN A 33 -4.48 1.13 2.85
CA ASN A 33 -5.90 1.41 2.62
C ASN A 33 -6.10 2.59 1.65
N ARG A 34 -5.30 3.67 1.77
CA ARG A 34 -5.32 4.79 0.83
C ARG A 34 -4.91 4.35 -0.58
N PHE A 35 -3.87 3.52 -0.69
CA PHE A 35 -3.46 2.91 -1.96
C PHE A 35 -4.61 2.13 -2.61
N TRP A 36 -5.29 1.28 -1.83
CA TRP A 36 -6.43 0.52 -2.30
C TRP A 36 -7.62 1.39 -2.72
N GLN A 37 -7.95 2.41 -1.92
CA GLN A 37 -9.00 3.39 -2.24
C GLN A 37 -8.69 4.08 -3.56
N TYR A 38 -7.46 4.54 -3.75
CA TYR A 38 -7.06 5.20 -4.99
C TYR A 38 -7.24 4.30 -6.22
N ILE A 39 -6.87 3.01 -6.15
CA ILE A 39 -7.12 2.06 -7.25
C ILE A 39 -8.62 1.85 -7.51
N THR A 40 -9.41 1.78 -6.44
CA THR A 40 -10.87 1.60 -6.56
C THR A 40 -11.51 2.81 -7.23
N ASP A 41 -11.09 4.02 -6.85
CA ASP A 41 -11.57 5.27 -7.43
C ASP A 41 -11.20 5.37 -8.92
N LEU A 42 -10.01 4.90 -9.32
CA LEU A 42 -9.61 4.81 -10.73
C LEU A 42 -10.52 3.88 -11.53
N ASN A 43 -10.95 2.76 -10.96
CA ASN A 43 -11.83 1.79 -11.62
C ASN A 43 -13.26 2.33 -11.79
N GLN A 44 -13.72 3.20 -10.89
CA GLN A 44 -15.05 3.81 -10.96
C GLN A 44 -15.15 4.97 -11.97
N GLN A 45 -14.04 5.38 -12.58
CA GLN A 45 -14.06 6.52 -13.50
C GLN A 45 -14.76 6.18 -14.82
N THR A 46 -15.57 7.12 -15.31
CA THR A 46 -16.25 7.02 -16.60
C THR A 46 -15.35 7.45 -17.76
N ASP A 47 -15.68 7.03 -18.99
CA ASP A 47 -14.84 7.24 -20.18
C ASP A 47 -14.49 8.72 -20.43
N GLY A 48 -15.38 9.64 -20.07
CA GLY A 48 -15.15 11.08 -20.21
C GLY A 48 -14.03 11.61 -19.30
N VAL A 49 -13.83 11.00 -18.12
CA VAL A 49 -12.79 11.42 -17.16
C VAL A 49 -11.42 10.89 -17.60
N VAL A 50 -11.38 9.68 -18.16
CA VAL A 50 -10.15 9.00 -18.60
C VAL A 50 -9.40 9.80 -19.68
N LYS A 51 -10.10 10.55 -20.53
CA LYS A 51 -9.48 11.41 -21.56
C LYS A 51 -8.51 12.44 -20.99
N HIS A 52 -8.78 12.91 -19.78
CA HIS A 52 -7.98 13.95 -19.11
C HIS A 52 -7.03 13.39 -18.05
N LEU A 53 -7.09 12.08 -17.78
CA LEU A 53 -6.19 11.44 -16.83
C LEU A 53 -4.76 11.45 -17.34
N LYS A 54 -3.86 11.84 -16.44
CA LYS A 54 -2.42 11.84 -16.65
C LYS A 54 -1.85 10.58 -16.00
N THR A 55 -1.62 9.53 -16.78
CA THR A 55 -1.08 8.24 -16.30
C THR A 55 0.18 8.41 -15.46
N HIS A 56 1.07 9.35 -15.82
CA HIS A 56 2.28 9.64 -15.04
C HIS A 56 2.00 10.25 -13.65
N GLN A 57 0.89 10.99 -13.46
CA GLN A 57 0.50 11.46 -12.13
C GLN A 57 -0.02 10.30 -11.29
N ILE A 58 -0.81 9.42 -11.89
CA ILE A 58 -1.38 8.24 -11.25
C ILE A 58 -0.28 7.28 -10.79
N SER A 59 0.67 6.97 -11.68
CA SER A 59 1.82 6.13 -11.34
C SER A 59 2.61 6.73 -10.18
N ARG A 60 2.87 8.04 -10.21
CA ARG A 60 3.62 8.72 -9.14
C ARG A 60 2.90 8.66 -7.80
N GLU A 61 1.58 8.92 -7.77
CA GLU A 61 0.79 8.85 -6.54
C GLU A 61 0.83 7.44 -5.93
N LEU A 62 0.64 6.41 -6.77
CA LEU A 62 0.71 5.01 -6.36
C LEU A 62 2.12 4.64 -5.85
N ASP A 63 3.17 5.10 -6.53
CA ASP A 63 4.57 4.91 -6.11
C ASP A 63 4.86 5.59 -4.77
N THR A 64 4.33 6.79 -4.54
CA THR A 64 4.44 7.49 -3.25
C THR A 64 3.77 6.68 -2.14
N LEU A 65 2.54 6.20 -2.35
CA LEU A 65 1.83 5.40 -1.36
C LEU A 65 2.55 4.07 -1.06
N ILE A 66 3.13 3.42 -2.07
CA ILE A 66 3.97 2.22 -1.88
C ILE A 66 5.19 2.58 -1.02
N THR A 67 5.88 3.66 -1.37
CA THR A 67 7.09 4.11 -0.67
C THR A 67 6.80 4.45 0.79
N ASP A 68 5.72 5.18 1.05
CA ASP A 68 5.30 5.57 2.39
C ASP A 68 4.92 4.35 3.23
N ALA A 69 4.18 3.38 2.67
CA ALA A 69 3.83 2.14 3.36
C ALA A 69 5.08 1.35 3.74
N MET A 70 6.04 1.21 2.83
CA MET A 70 7.29 0.50 3.11
C MET A 70 8.18 1.25 4.11
N ALA A 71 8.19 2.58 4.08
CA ALA A 71 8.92 3.38 5.05
C ALA A 71 8.39 3.19 6.48
N GLU A 72 7.06 3.17 6.66
CA GLU A 72 6.45 2.91 7.97
C GLU A 72 6.72 1.48 8.46
N LEU A 73 6.65 0.48 7.57
CA LEU A 73 6.99 -0.92 7.91
C LEU A 73 8.47 -1.09 8.29
N THR A 74 9.39 -0.43 7.58
CA THR A 74 10.82 -0.45 7.92
C THR A 74 11.08 0.18 9.29
N LYS A 75 10.47 1.34 9.60
CA LYS A 75 10.59 1.97 10.92
C LYS A 75 10.12 1.02 12.03
N TYR A 76 8.99 0.33 11.81
CA TYR A 76 8.47 -0.64 12.76
C TYR A 76 9.44 -1.81 12.99
N ARG A 77 10.02 -2.34 11.90
CA ARG A 77 11.03 -3.39 11.98
C ARG A 77 12.27 -2.98 12.75
N GLU A 78 12.79 -1.79 12.48
CA GLU A 78 13.97 -1.25 13.16
C GLU A 78 13.72 -1.07 14.67
N ASP A 79 12.53 -0.57 15.04
CA ASP A 79 12.11 -0.43 16.43
C ASP A 79 12.06 -1.80 17.15
N ILE A 80 11.42 -2.80 16.54
CA ILE A 80 11.37 -4.15 17.10
C ILE A 80 12.77 -4.79 17.18
N GLN A 81 13.58 -4.67 16.13
CA GLN A 81 14.93 -5.20 16.11
C GLN A 81 15.78 -4.59 17.24
N THR A 82 15.66 -3.28 17.46
CA THR A 82 16.36 -2.57 18.55
C THR A 82 15.90 -3.05 19.92
N LYS A 83 14.58 -3.22 20.11
CA LYS A 83 13.98 -3.64 21.38
C LYS A 83 14.27 -5.09 21.73
N LEU A 84 14.39 -5.95 20.72
CA LEU A 84 14.65 -7.37 20.91
C LEU A 84 16.15 -7.70 20.94
N ALA A 85 17.04 -6.87 20.36
CA ALA A 85 18.49 -7.10 20.36
C ALA A 85 19.11 -7.58 21.70
N PRO A 86 18.74 -7.04 22.88
CA PRO A 86 19.32 -7.50 24.15
C PRO A 86 18.74 -8.83 24.69
N PHE A 87 17.71 -9.40 24.05
CA PHE A 87 16.94 -10.54 24.58
C PHE A 87 16.98 -11.79 23.69
N THR A 88 17.65 -11.77 22.53
CA THR A 88 17.41 -12.79 21.49
C THR A 88 18.56 -13.73 21.17
N ASP A 89 18.26 -15.03 21.25
CA ASP A 89 18.94 -16.12 20.54
C ASP A 89 18.45 -16.22 19.08
N SER A 90 18.97 -17.22 18.32
CA SER A 90 18.78 -17.40 16.86
C SER A 90 17.33 -17.33 16.34
N SER A 91 16.32 -17.62 17.18
CA SER A 91 14.91 -17.66 16.79
C SER A 91 14.30 -16.30 16.43
N SER A 92 14.71 -15.21 17.06
CA SER A 92 14.14 -13.88 16.73
C SER A 92 14.76 -13.25 15.48
N GLY A 93 15.97 -13.68 15.12
CA GLY A 93 16.56 -13.38 13.82
C GLY A 93 15.75 -13.97 12.67
N LEU A 94 15.30 -15.23 12.82
CA LEU A 94 14.40 -15.88 11.86
C LEU A 94 13.07 -15.13 11.74
N LEU A 95 12.49 -14.70 12.85
CA LEU A 95 11.20 -14.00 12.81
C LEU A 95 11.27 -12.61 12.16
N THR A 96 12.39 -11.90 12.36
CA THR A 96 12.66 -10.64 11.68
C THR A 96 12.84 -10.82 10.18
N GLN A 97 13.40 -11.96 9.76
CA GLN A 97 13.53 -12.35 8.36
C GLN A 97 12.17 -12.70 7.74
N ASP A 98 11.34 -13.47 8.44
CA ASP A 98 9.97 -13.79 8.01
C ASP A 98 9.14 -12.52 7.81
N MET A 99 9.28 -11.56 8.71
CA MET A 99 8.61 -10.26 8.58
C MET A 99 9.06 -9.50 7.32
N GLN A 100 10.35 -9.51 7.00
CA GLN A 100 10.86 -8.90 5.76
C GLN A 100 10.28 -9.57 4.51
N LEU A 101 10.07 -10.89 4.54
CA LEU A 101 9.43 -11.60 3.42
C LEU A 101 7.98 -11.16 3.22
N LEU A 102 7.24 -10.94 4.31
CA LEU A 102 5.88 -10.41 4.24
C LEU A 102 5.85 -8.99 3.67
N PHE A 103 6.79 -8.12 4.08
CA PHE A 103 6.89 -6.76 3.56
C PHE A 103 7.18 -6.76 2.06
N ASN A 104 8.13 -7.59 1.63
CA ASN A 104 8.47 -7.73 0.22
C ASN A 104 7.29 -8.24 -0.62
N ARG A 105 6.47 -9.14 -0.06
CA ARG A 105 5.25 -9.63 -0.73
C ARG A 105 4.23 -8.50 -0.89
N LEU A 106 3.94 -7.76 0.17
CA LEU A 106 3.04 -6.61 0.11
C LEU A 106 3.53 -5.56 -0.91
N GLN A 107 4.84 -5.23 -0.89
CA GLN A 107 5.43 -4.30 -1.85
C GLN A 107 5.24 -4.77 -3.30
N LYS A 108 5.49 -6.06 -3.55
CA LYS A 108 5.32 -6.67 -4.87
C LYS A 108 3.85 -6.56 -5.31
N ASP A 109 2.92 -6.94 -4.45
CA ASP A 109 1.50 -6.91 -4.75
C ASP A 109 0.97 -5.50 -5.04
N MET A 110 1.46 -4.49 -4.31
CA MET A 110 1.15 -3.09 -4.59
C MET A 110 1.82 -2.59 -5.88
N THR A 111 3.05 -3.01 -6.17
CA THR A 111 3.75 -2.62 -7.41
C THR A 111 3.05 -3.20 -8.63
N GLU A 112 2.69 -4.48 -8.60
CA GLU A 112 1.90 -5.13 -9.66
C GLU A 112 0.56 -4.43 -9.86
N ALA A 113 -0.08 -4.00 -8.78
CA ALA A 113 -1.32 -3.26 -8.80
C ALA A 113 -1.21 -1.89 -9.46
N LYS A 114 -0.11 -1.18 -9.19
CA LYS A 114 0.21 0.06 -9.88
C LYS A 114 0.33 -0.18 -11.37
N ASP A 115 1.20 -1.11 -11.76
CA ASP A 115 1.51 -1.37 -13.17
C ASP A 115 0.24 -1.74 -13.94
N ARG A 116 -0.56 -2.67 -13.40
CA ARG A 116 -1.84 -3.08 -14.00
C ARG A 116 -2.86 -1.95 -14.10
N SER A 117 -2.95 -1.11 -13.06
CA SER A 117 -3.85 0.05 -13.10
C SER A 117 -3.42 1.07 -14.17
N THR A 118 -2.11 1.28 -14.33
CA THR A 118 -1.59 2.20 -15.36
C THR A 118 -1.76 1.66 -16.77
N GLU A 119 -1.54 0.36 -16.99
CA GLU A 119 -1.79 -0.35 -18.24
C GLU A 119 -3.26 -0.25 -18.65
N TYR A 120 -4.18 -0.55 -17.72
CA TYR A 120 -5.62 -0.42 -17.94
C TYR A 120 -6.04 0.97 -18.41
N LEU A 121 -5.52 2.02 -17.77
CA LEU A 121 -5.85 3.40 -18.14
C LEU A 121 -5.30 3.78 -19.53
N GLN A 122 -4.16 3.23 -19.91
CA GLN A 122 -3.63 3.39 -21.27
C GLN A 122 -4.50 2.65 -22.30
N GLU A 123 -4.92 1.42 -22.00
CA GLU A 123 -5.84 0.65 -22.84
C GLU A 123 -7.15 1.40 -23.04
N LEU A 124 -7.80 1.86 -21.97
CA LEU A 124 -9.04 2.64 -22.05
C LEU A 124 -8.89 3.90 -22.91
N LYS A 125 -7.77 4.61 -22.76
CA LYS A 125 -7.48 5.79 -23.59
C LYS A 125 -7.33 5.42 -25.06
N SER A 126 -6.76 4.26 -25.37
CA SER A 126 -6.58 3.79 -26.76
C SER A 126 -7.88 3.27 -27.38
N LEU A 127 -8.78 2.68 -26.58
CA LEU A 127 -10.01 1.99 -27.02
C LEU A 127 -11.24 2.91 -27.11
N MET A 128 -11.03 4.24 -27.08
CA MET A 128 -11.96 5.30 -26.67
C MET A 128 -13.40 5.31 -27.25
N GLU A 129 -13.77 4.46 -28.22
CA GLU A 129 -15.12 4.47 -28.81
C GLU A 129 -15.75 3.09 -29.15
N GLN A 130 -15.05 1.95 -29.09
CA GLN A 130 -15.66 0.68 -29.55
C GLN A 130 -15.57 -0.53 -28.62
N ASN A 131 -14.70 -0.56 -27.59
CA ASN A 131 -14.49 -1.78 -26.79
C ASN A 131 -14.03 -1.54 -25.33
N SER A 132 -14.50 -0.49 -24.64
CA SER A 132 -14.08 -0.21 -23.24
C SER A 132 -14.67 -1.20 -22.20
N ASP A 133 -15.74 -1.92 -22.54
CA ASP A 133 -16.43 -2.83 -21.61
C ASP A 133 -15.58 -4.06 -21.23
N ASP A 134 -14.87 -4.66 -22.17
CA ASP A 134 -13.97 -5.79 -21.88
C ASP A 134 -12.81 -5.37 -20.96
N ALA A 135 -12.19 -4.22 -21.25
CA ALA A 135 -11.15 -3.66 -20.39
C ALA A 135 -11.70 -3.39 -18.97
N ARG A 136 -12.90 -2.83 -18.84
CA ARG A 136 -13.57 -2.61 -17.54
C ARG A 136 -13.83 -3.92 -16.80
N GLN A 137 -14.32 -4.94 -17.48
CA GLN A 137 -14.58 -6.24 -16.84
C GLN A 137 -13.28 -6.90 -16.35
N ARG A 138 -12.21 -6.84 -17.15
CA ARG A 138 -10.87 -7.30 -16.74
C ARG A 138 -10.37 -6.54 -15.51
N MET A 139 -10.49 -5.21 -15.51
CA MET A 139 -10.07 -4.38 -14.38
C MET A 139 -10.89 -4.66 -13.12
N SER A 140 -12.22 -4.73 -13.21
CA SER A 140 -13.10 -5.09 -12.08
C SER A 140 -12.72 -6.44 -11.45
N THR A 141 -12.51 -7.45 -12.30
CA THR A 141 -12.05 -8.78 -11.85
C THR A 141 -10.68 -8.71 -11.17
N TYR A 142 -9.76 -7.91 -11.73
CA TYR A 142 -8.43 -7.71 -11.19
C TYR A 142 -8.48 -7.01 -9.82
N THR A 143 -9.21 -5.90 -9.69
CA THR A 143 -9.39 -5.14 -8.45
C THR A 143 -9.94 -6.06 -7.36
N GLY A 144 -10.94 -6.91 -7.64
CA GLY A 144 -11.45 -7.88 -6.68
C GLY A 144 -10.41 -8.90 -6.20
N LYS A 145 -9.52 -9.38 -7.07
CA LYS A 145 -8.40 -10.27 -6.68
C LYS A 145 -7.35 -9.53 -5.87
N LEU A 146 -7.01 -8.31 -6.28
CA LEU A 146 -6.04 -7.46 -5.60
C LEU A 146 -6.49 -7.17 -4.16
N ARG A 147 -7.76 -6.82 -3.94
CA ARG A 147 -8.32 -6.59 -2.59
C ARG A 147 -7.98 -7.75 -1.66
N LYS A 148 -8.27 -8.97 -2.12
CA LYS A 148 -8.07 -10.20 -1.33
C LYS A 148 -6.60 -10.44 -1.00
N ARG A 149 -5.69 -10.13 -1.93
CA ARG A 149 -4.25 -10.29 -1.66
C ARG A 149 -3.73 -9.23 -0.70
N LEU A 150 -4.10 -7.96 -0.90
CA LEU A 150 -3.72 -6.88 0.03
C LEU A 150 -4.28 -7.13 1.44
N ASP A 151 -5.53 -7.60 1.57
CA ASP A 151 -6.10 -8.01 2.85
C ASP A 151 -5.29 -9.12 3.52
N LYS A 152 -4.95 -10.15 2.74
CA LYS A 152 -4.17 -11.28 3.23
C LYS A 152 -2.79 -10.83 3.71
N ASP A 153 -2.06 -10.07 2.89
CA ASP A 153 -0.71 -9.61 3.22
C ASP A 153 -0.75 -8.66 4.43
N THR A 154 -1.73 -7.75 4.48
CA THR A 154 -1.93 -6.85 5.63
C THR A 154 -2.21 -7.64 6.90
N LYS A 155 -3.07 -8.66 6.82
CA LYS A 155 -3.38 -9.51 7.97
C LYS A 155 -2.16 -10.30 8.46
N GLU A 156 -1.42 -10.94 7.55
CA GLU A 156 -0.23 -11.71 7.91
C GLU A 156 0.84 -10.82 8.56
N ILE A 157 1.03 -9.60 8.06
CA ILE A 157 1.92 -8.61 8.67
C ILE A 157 1.43 -8.23 10.06
N HIS A 158 0.15 -7.88 10.21
CA HIS A 158 -0.42 -7.47 11.49
C HIS A 158 -0.30 -8.58 12.56
N ASP A 159 -0.64 -9.81 12.20
CA ASP A 159 -0.56 -10.96 13.10
C ASP A 159 0.90 -11.22 13.55
N THR A 160 1.87 -11.08 12.63
CA THR A 160 3.32 -11.20 12.92
C THR A 160 3.82 -10.08 13.85
N ILE A 161 3.38 -8.86 13.58
CA ILE A 161 3.68 -7.66 14.38
C ILE A 161 3.15 -7.83 15.82
N ALA A 162 1.91 -8.29 15.98
CA ALA A 162 1.31 -8.53 17.28
C ALA A 162 2.07 -9.59 18.09
N TYR A 163 2.45 -10.68 17.43
CA TYR A 163 3.23 -11.76 18.05
C TYR A 163 4.63 -11.28 18.52
N LEU A 164 5.31 -10.46 17.72
CA LEU A 164 6.59 -9.85 18.11
C LEU A 164 6.46 -8.93 19.33
N GLY A 165 5.39 -8.15 19.39
CA GLY A 165 5.08 -7.31 20.55
C GLY A 165 4.86 -8.14 21.82
N GLU A 166 4.23 -9.30 21.71
CA GLU A 166 4.04 -10.22 22.85
C GLU A 166 5.36 -10.81 23.33
N ILE A 167 6.24 -11.26 22.43
CA ILE A 167 7.58 -11.76 22.78
C ILE A 167 8.36 -10.68 23.53
N GLN A 168 8.34 -9.45 23.00
CA GLN A 168 9.03 -8.33 23.62
C GLN A 168 8.50 -8.08 25.06
N SER A 169 7.18 -8.05 25.24
CA SER A 169 6.58 -7.85 26.56
C SER A 169 6.99 -8.94 27.55
N ARG A 170 7.05 -10.20 27.11
CA ARG A 170 7.48 -11.33 27.95
C ARG A 170 8.97 -11.27 28.29
N ALA A 171 9.81 -10.82 27.37
CA ALA A 171 11.25 -10.69 27.59
C ALA A 171 11.62 -9.52 28.52
N SER A 172 10.77 -8.50 28.61
CA SER A 172 10.96 -7.35 29.50
C SER A 172 10.42 -7.52 30.93
N GLN A 173 9.70 -8.61 31.21
CA GLN A 173 9.20 -8.97 32.55
C GLN A 173 10.23 -9.78 33.32
#